data_AF-A0A379VZI2-F1
#
_entry.id   AF-A0A379VZI2-F1
#
_cell.length_a   1.000
_cell.length_b   1.000
_cell.length_c   1.000
_cell.angle_alpha   90.00
_cell.angle_beta   90.00
_cell.angle_gamma   90.00
#
_symmetry.space_group_name_H-M   'P 1'
#
loop_
_entity.id
_entity.type
_entity.pdbx_description
1 polymer ?
#
loop_
_entity_poly.entity_id
_entity_poly.type
_entity_poly.pdbx_seq_one_letter_code
_entity_poly.pdbx_strand_id
1 'polypeptide(L)'
;MIAVAENARQKWTQSPFIFCADNDHAIRVNKGIVSATKAAELTGGTVIFPAFTDAEKAQGLTDFNDLDASRGRAAFQHVINAQLEHIGVSTPTVTPRKSARHW
;
A
#
# COMPACT_ATOMS: atom_id res chain seq x y z
N MET A 1 -6.27 3.13 14.29
CA MET A 1 -6.76 3.31 12.91
C MET A 1 -8.27 3.60 12.88
N ILE A 2 -9.11 2.75 13.49
CA ILE A 2 -10.59 2.87 13.46
C ILE A 2 -11.12 4.26 13.85
N ALA A 3 -10.82 4.76 15.05
CA ALA A 3 -11.34 6.07 15.49
C ALA A 3 -10.89 7.23 14.58
N VAL A 4 -9.68 7.13 14.01
CA VAL A 4 -9.18 8.11 13.04
C VAL A 4 -9.97 8.02 11.73
N ALA A 5 -10.27 6.82 11.26
CA ALA A 5 -11.06 6.58 10.05
C ALA A 5 -12.48 7.13 10.19
N GLU A 6 -13.14 6.88 11.32
CA GLU A 6 -14.48 7.41 11.61
C GLU A 6 -14.50 8.94 11.62
N ASN A 7 -13.57 9.56 12.34
CA ASN A 7 -13.45 11.03 12.38
C ASN A 7 -13.12 11.62 11.01
N ALA A 8 -12.23 10.97 10.26
CA ALA A 8 -11.89 11.37 8.90
C ALA A 8 -13.10 11.30 7.97
N ARG A 9 -13.92 10.23 8.05
CA ARG A 9 -15.11 10.06 7.22
C ARG A 9 -16.18 11.11 7.53
N GLN A 10 -16.33 11.54 8.78
CA GLN A 10 -17.22 12.65 9.14
C GLN A 10 -16.81 13.97 8.47
N LYS A 11 -15.50 14.20 8.33
CA LYS A 11 -14.96 15.41 7.70
C LYS A 11 -14.95 15.36 6.17
N TRP A 12 -14.60 14.20 5.62
CA TRP A 12 -14.47 13.96 4.19
C TRP A 12 -15.48 12.91 3.74
N THR A 13 -16.74 13.31 3.72
CA THR A 13 -17.88 12.40 3.56
C THR A 13 -17.88 11.66 2.23
N GLN A 14 -17.35 12.25 1.16
CA GLN A 14 -17.36 11.68 -0.19
C GLN A 14 -15.97 11.30 -0.74
N SER A 15 -14.90 11.52 0.03
CA SER A 15 -13.55 11.22 -0.45
C SER A 15 -13.27 9.71 -0.41
N PRO A 16 -12.57 9.15 -1.42
CA PRO A 16 -12.13 7.77 -1.39
C PRO A 16 -11.04 7.60 -0.32
N PHE A 17 -11.15 6.52 0.48
CA PHE A 17 -10.16 6.20 1.52
C PHE A 17 -9.40 4.94 1.14
N ILE A 18 -8.08 5.03 1.25
CA ILE A 18 -7.15 3.92 1.02
C ILE A 18 -6.33 3.77 2.30
N PHE A 19 -6.40 2.60 2.91
CA PHE A 19 -5.67 2.26 4.12
C PHE A 19 -4.46 1.42 3.76
N CYS A 20 -3.27 1.96 4.02
CA CYS A 20 -2.03 1.22 3.89
C CYS A 20 -1.80 0.42 5.18
N ALA A 21 -1.72 -0.90 5.05
CA ALA A 21 -1.47 -1.81 6.17
C ALA A 21 -0.10 -2.47 6.05
N ASP A 22 0.56 -2.66 7.19
CA ASP A 22 1.78 -3.45 7.27
C ASP A 22 1.45 -4.94 7.08
N ASN A 23 2.31 -5.65 6.35
CA ASN A 23 2.17 -7.07 6.06
C ASN A 23 3.07 -7.92 6.97
N ASP A 24 2.77 -7.91 8.27
CA ASP A 24 3.36 -8.80 9.26
C ASP A 24 2.98 -10.28 9.00
N HIS A 25 3.62 -10.91 8.02
CA HIS A 25 3.34 -12.30 7.61
C HIS A 25 3.84 -13.34 8.62
N ALA A 26 4.70 -12.95 9.57
CA ALA A 26 5.32 -13.86 10.54
C ALA A 26 4.42 -14.14 11.75
N ILE A 27 3.35 -13.35 11.92
CA ILE A 27 2.38 -13.49 12.99
C ILE A 27 1.06 -14.04 12.44
N ARG A 28 0.48 -15.00 13.17
CA ARG A 28 -0.78 -15.67 12.78
C ARG A 28 -1.94 -14.70 12.59
N VAL A 29 -1.92 -13.57 13.31
CA VAL A 29 -2.91 -12.50 13.19
C VAL A 29 -2.16 -11.21 12.92
N ASN A 30 -2.16 -10.78 11.67
CA ASN A 30 -1.61 -9.48 11.28
C ASN A 30 -2.55 -8.37 11.78
N LYS A 31 -2.17 -7.73 12.89
CA LYS A 31 -2.96 -6.67 13.52
C LYS A 31 -3.09 -5.44 12.62
N GLY A 32 -2.08 -5.15 11.79
CA GLY A 32 -2.10 -4.07 10.81
C GLY A 32 -3.23 -4.26 9.80
N ILE A 33 -3.25 -5.42 9.12
CA ILE A 33 -4.29 -5.78 8.15
C ILE A 33 -5.67 -5.82 8.81
N VAL A 34 -5.81 -6.40 10.01
CA VAL A 34 -7.11 -6.46 10.71
C VAL A 34 -7.63 -5.05 11.03
N SER A 35 -6.78 -4.17 11.55
CA SER A 35 -7.14 -2.79 11.89
C SER A 35 -7.51 -1.97 10.65
N ALA A 36 -6.78 -2.15 9.55
CA ALA A 36 -7.06 -1.50 8.27
C ALA A 36 -8.34 -2.01 7.60
N THR A 37 -8.57 -3.32 7.63
CA THR A 37 -9.78 -3.93 7.09
C THR A 37 -11.01 -3.41 7.81
N LYS A 38 -10.98 -3.37 9.15
CA LYS A 38 -12.09 -2.83 9.93
C LYS A 38 -12.32 -1.33 9.69
N ALA A 39 -11.25 -0.56 9.51
CA ALA A 39 -11.37 0.86 9.15
C ALA A 39 -11.95 1.07 7.73
N ALA A 40 -11.55 0.22 6.78
CA ALA A 40 -12.08 0.22 5.42
C ALA A 40 -13.57 -0.12 5.40
N GLU A 41 -13.99 -1.19 6.09
CA GLU A 41 -15.40 -1.58 6.23
C GLU A 41 -16.27 -0.45 6.79
N LEU A 42 -15.80 0.23 7.85
CA LEU A 42 -16.54 1.32 8.50
C LEU A 42 -16.67 2.57 7.62
N THR A 43 -15.75 2.78 6.69
CA THR A 43 -15.67 4.03 5.92
C THR A 43 -15.96 3.85 4.43
N GLY A 44 -16.27 2.63 3.98
CA GLY A 44 -16.33 2.29 2.56
C GLY A 44 -14.99 2.46 1.83
N GLY A 45 -13.88 2.33 2.56
CA GLY A 45 -12.53 2.44 2.03
C GLY A 45 -12.02 1.11 1.48
N THR A 46 -10.77 1.10 1.02
CA THR A 46 -10.06 -0.11 0.57
C THR A 46 -8.73 -0.26 1.28
N VAL A 47 -8.23 -1.48 1.42
CA VAL A 47 -6.93 -1.77 2.04
C VAL A 47 -5.92 -2.15 0.96
N ILE A 48 -4.72 -1.61 1.08
CA ILE A 48 -3.53 -2.05 0.34
C ILE A 48 -2.42 -2.44 1.32
N PHE A 49 -1.56 -3.36 0.94
CA PHE A 49 -0.46 -3.87 1.77
C PHE A 49 0.71 -4.31 0.88
N PRO A 50 1.96 -4.30 1.37
CA PRO A 50 3.11 -4.63 0.54
C PRO A 50 3.05 -6.09 0.06
N ALA A 51 3.18 -6.27 -1.25
CA ALA A 51 3.17 -7.58 -1.89
C ALA A 51 4.59 -8.17 -1.96
N PHE A 52 4.93 -9.04 -1.00
CA PHE A 52 6.21 -9.74 -0.92
C PHE A 52 6.18 -11.12 -1.59
N THR A 53 7.27 -11.45 -2.27
CA THR A 53 7.59 -12.82 -2.71
C THR A 53 8.00 -13.67 -1.52
N ASP A 54 7.92 -14.99 -1.62
CA ASP A 54 8.26 -15.87 -0.50
C ASP A 54 9.72 -15.73 -0.03
N ALA A 55 10.64 -15.36 -0.93
CA ALA A 55 12.02 -15.06 -0.59
C ALA A 55 12.14 -13.82 0.31
N GLU A 56 11.42 -12.76 0.00
CA GLU A 56 11.37 -11.54 0.83
C GLU A 56 10.65 -11.79 2.15
N LYS A 57 9.63 -12.67 2.15
CA LYS A 57 9.00 -13.07 3.40
C LYS A 57 9.97 -13.81 4.31
N ALA A 58 10.80 -14.67 3.73
CA ALA A 58 11.86 -15.38 4.46
C ALA A 58 12.94 -14.44 5.00
N GLN A 59 13.11 -13.25 4.41
CA GLN A 59 13.98 -12.19 4.91
C GLN A 59 13.34 -11.35 6.03
N GLY A 60 12.05 -11.56 6.31
CA GLY A 60 11.33 -10.85 7.36
C GLY A 60 10.81 -9.47 6.94
N LEU A 61 10.69 -9.19 5.64
CA LEU A 61 10.20 -7.89 5.16
C LEU A 61 8.70 -7.75 5.40
N THR A 62 8.27 -6.66 6.03
CA THR A 62 6.88 -6.52 6.49
C THR A 62 6.21 -5.23 6.05
N ASP A 63 6.97 -4.16 5.82
CA ASP A 63 6.40 -2.84 5.54
C ASP A 63 6.73 -2.30 4.13
N PHE A 64 6.15 -1.14 3.80
CA PHE A 64 6.38 -0.51 2.50
C PHE A 64 7.80 0.04 2.31
N ASN A 65 8.49 0.40 3.40
CA ASN A 65 9.85 0.89 3.34
C ASN A 65 10.84 -0.25 3.07
N ASP A 66 10.58 -1.44 3.60
CA ASP A 66 11.29 -2.68 3.28
C ASP A 66 11.15 -3.03 1.80
N LEU A 67 9.95 -2.87 1.24
CA LEU A 67 9.69 -3.10 -0.18
C LEU A 67 10.46 -2.12 -1.07
N ASP A 68 10.52 -0.83 -0.69
CA ASP A 68 11.31 0.18 -1.39
C ASP A 68 12.82 -0.07 -1.26
N ALA A 69 13.29 -0.43 -0.07
CA ALA A 69 14.70 -0.71 0.17
C ALA A 69 15.19 -1.97 -0.56
N SER A 70 14.35 -3.02 -0.63
CA SER A 70 14.70 -4.29 -1.27
C SER A 70 14.65 -4.23 -2.80
N ARG A 71 13.65 -3.57 -3.39
CA ARG A 71 13.43 -3.57 -4.85
C ARG A 71 13.78 -2.26 -5.55
N GLY A 72 13.94 -1.18 -4.79
CA GLY A 72 14.15 0.18 -5.28
C GLY A 72 12.86 0.90 -5.70
N ARG A 73 12.96 2.23 -5.77
CA ARG A 73 11.82 3.15 -5.94
C ARG A 73 10.93 2.89 -7.15
N ALA A 74 11.50 2.51 -8.28
CA ALA A 74 10.73 2.24 -9.49
C ALA A 74 9.86 0.97 -9.36
N ALA A 75 10.41 -0.09 -8.78
CA ALA A 75 9.69 -1.33 -8.55
C ALA A 75 8.63 -1.16 -7.44
N PHE A 76 8.96 -0.40 -6.39
CA PHE A 76 8.00 0.01 -5.37
C PHE A 76 6.78 0.72 -6.00
N GLN A 77 7.02 1.76 -6.81
CA GLN A 77 5.94 2.48 -7.50
C GLN A 77 5.10 1.58 -8.39
N HIS A 78 5.74 0.65 -9.11
CA HIS A 78 5.01 -0.31 -9.95
C HIS A 78 4.06 -1.19 -9.14
N VAL A 79 4.52 -1.72 -8.00
CA VAL A 79 3.70 -2.57 -7.11
C VAL A 79 2.52 -1.78 -6.53
N ILE A 80 2.77 -0.57 -6.03
CA ILE A 80 1.71 0.29 -5.48
C ILE A 80 0.71 0.66 -6.57
N ASN A 81 1.18 1.08 -7.74
CA ASN A 81 0.31 1.47 -8.84
C ASN A 81 -0.57 0.31 -9.31
N ALA A 82 -0.03 -0.91 -9.42
CA ALA A 82 -0.82 -2.08 -9.76
C ALA A 82 -1.94 -2.35 -8.74
N GLN A 83 -1.68 -2.17 -7.44
CA GLN A 83 -2.72 -2.31 -6.41
C GLN A 83 -3.76 -1.18 -6.48
N LEU A 84 -3.33 0.06 -6.70
CA LEU A 84 -4.22 1.21 -6.86
C LEU A 84 -5.12 1.07 -8.09
N GLU A 85 -4.56 0.65 -9.22
CA GLU A 85 -5.30 0.41 -10.46
C GLU A 85 -6.31 -0.72 -10.30
N HIS A 86 -5.95 -1.80 -9.58
CA HIS A 86 -6.86 -2.90 -9.29
C HIS A 86 -8.10 -2.46 -8.50
N ILE A 87 -7.97 -1.43 -7.66
CA ILE A 87 -9.07 -0.87 -6.87
C ILE A 87 -9.74 0.34 -7.55
N GLY A 88 -9.42 0.59 -8.83
CA GLY A 88 -10.04 1.63 -9.65
C GLY A 88 -9.48 3.04 -9.46
N VAL A 89 -8.31 3.18 -8.82
CA VAL A 89 -7.62 4.47 -8.63
C VAL A 89 -6.62 4.67 -9.76
N SER A 90 -6.84 5.68 -10.59
CA SER A 90 -5.92 6.05 -11.68
C SER A 90 -4.59 6.54 -11.11
N THR A 91 -3.47 5.97 -11.59
CA THR A 91 -2.13 6.41 -11.22
C THR A 91 -1.40 7.04 -12.40
N PRO A 92 -0.54 8.07 -12.19
CA PRO A 92 0.30 8.58 -13.25
C PRO A 92 1.29 7.49 -13.67
N THR A 93 1.29 7.15 -14.96
CA THR A 93 2.17 6.13 -15.54
C THR A 93 3.62 6.52 -15.28
N VAL A 94 4.39 5.66 -14.60
CA VAL A 94 5.84 5.85 -14.44
C VAL A 94 6.46 5.75 -15.83
N THR A 95 6.65 6.89 -16.48
CA THR A 95 7.43 6.95 -17.71
C THR A 95 8.89 6.83 -17.26
N PRO A 96 9.64 5.78 -17.65
CA PRO A 96 11.04 5.70 -17.29
C PRO A 96 11.75 6.92 -17.87
N ARG A 97 12.33 7.74 -16.99
CA ARG A 97 13.12 8.91 -17.38
C ARG A 97 14.20 8.40 -18.32
N LYS A 98 14.08 8.69 -19.63
CA LYS A 98 15.12 8.35 -20.59
C LYS A 98 16.42 8.95 -20.05
N SER A 99 17.39 8.09 -19.76
CA SER A 99 18.77 8.51 -19.50
C SER A 99 19.19 9.40 -20.67
N ALA A 100 19.33 10.69 -20.39
CA ALA A 100 19.93 11.62 -21.33
C ALA A 100 21.40 11.21 -21.46
N ARG A 101 21.69 10.36 -22.46
CA ARG A 101 23.05 10.17 -22.94
C ARG A 101 23.47 11.52 -23.52
N HIS A 102 24.29 12.26 -22.76
CA HIS A 102 25.07 13.35 -23.31
C HIS A 102 26.13 12.74 -24.22
N TRP A 103 26.17 13.20 -25.47
CA TRP A 103 27.36 13.20 -26.32
C TRP A 103 28.05 14.55 -26.15
#